data_AF-A0A183KXG6-F1
#
_entry.id   AF-A0A183KXG6-F1
#
_cell.length_a   1.000
_cell.length_b   1.000
_cell.length_c   1.000
_cell.angle_alpha   90.00
_cell.angle_beta   90.00
_cell.angle_gamma   90.00
#
_symmetry.space_group_name_H-M   'P 1'
#
loop_
_entity.id
_entity.type
_entity.pdbx_description
1 polymer ?
#
loop_
_entity_poly.entity_id
_entity_poly.type
_entity_poly.pdbx_seq_one_letter_code
_entity_poly.pdbx_strand_id
1 'polypeptide(L)'
;MIENVTDDLLQRALESLSNRSMKDVRLPYTVIPSFYDLKLQVHLHQGKPETFFFNGSVTIKIYCSISTKHFFVHAHSRLNISLDKISVSYTFHY
;
A
#
# COMPACT_ATOMS: atom_id res chain seq x y z
N MET A 1 -16.13 47.71 9.19
CA MET A 1 -15.30 46.63 9.76
C MET A 1 -16.07 45.30 9.66
N ILE A 2 -16.36 44.80 8.45
CA ILE A 2 -17.14 43.54 8.23
C ILE A 2 -16.55 42.67 7.10
N GLU A 3 -15.51 43.13 6.37
CA GLU A 3 -14.98 42.37 5.21
C GLU A 3 -14.09 41.16 5.59
N ASN A 4 -13.48 41.14 6.78
CA ASN A 4 -12.52 40.09 7.17
C ASN A 4 -13.15 38.73 7.55
N VAL A 5 -14.45 38.67 7.85
CA VAL A 5 -15.09 37.45 8.36
C VAL A 5 -15.47 36.51 7.22
N THR A 6 -15.90 37.06 6.08
CA THR A 6 -16.29 36.30 4.89
C THR A 6 -15.09 35.63 4.23
N ASP A 7 -13.94 36.31 4.15
CA ASP A 7 -12.73 35.76 3.53
C ASP A 7 -12.12 34.63 4.35
N ASP A 8 -12.17 34.71 5.68
CA ASP A 8 -11.71 33.64 6.59
C ASP A 8 -12.59 32.38 6.46
N LEU A 9 -13.91 32.54 6.32
CA LEU A 9 -14.82 31.41 6.09
C LEU A 9 -14.59 30.75 4.73
N LEU A 10 -14.35 31.55 3.68
CA LEU A 10 -14.02 31.02 2.35
C LEU A 10 -12.67 30.29 2.37
N GLN A 11 -11.67 30.84 3.04
CA GLN A 11 -10.35 30.22 3.17
C GLN A 11 -10.43 28.87 3.87
N ARG A 12 -11.16 28.78 4.99
CA ARG A 12 -11.39 27.51 5.70
C ARG A 12 -12.17 26.49 4.88
N ALA A 13 -13.14 26.95 4.08
CA ALA A 13 -13.89 26.08 3.18
C ALA A 13 -12.99 25.51 2.08
N LEU A 14 -12.13 26.34 1.48
CA LEU A 14 -11.16 25.93 0.47
C LEU A 14 -10.10 24.98 1.04
N GLU A 15 -9.60 25.23 2.26
CA GLU A 15 -8.71 24.32 2.98
C GLU A 15 -9.39 22.99 3.28
N SER A 16 -10.67 23.01 3.67
CA SER A 16 -11.44 21.78 3.89
C SER A 16 -11.70 21.01 2.59
N LEU A 17 -11.90 21.69 1.46
CA LEU A 17 -12.08 21.09 0.13
C LEU A 17 -10.77 20.52 -0.41
N SER A 18 -9.65 21.22 -0.18
CA SER A 18 -8.30 20.74 -0.45
C SER A 18 -7.98 19.48 0.36
N ASN A 19 -8.34 19.48 1.65
CA ASN A 19 -8.15 18.33 2.54
C ASN A 19 -9.16 17.19 2.25
N ARG A 20 -10.26 17.49 1.54
CA ARG A 20 -11.20 16.52 0.95
C ARG A 20 -10.82 16.08 -0.45
N SER A 21 -9.73 16.59 -1.05
CA SER A 21 -9.19 15.95 -2.24
C SER A 21 -8.84 14.53 -1.81
N MET A 22 -9.66 13.57 -2.25
CA MET A 22 -9.46 12.17 -1.93
C MET A 22 -8.07 11.84 -2.42
N LYS A 23 -7.14 11.65 -1.48
CA LYS A 23 -5.78 11.22 -1.77
C LYS A 23 -5.93 10.01 -2.69
N ASP A 24 -5.41 10.10 -3.91
CA ASP A 24 -5.55 8.99 -4.84
C ASP A 24 -4.85 7.78 -4.24
N VAL A 25 -5.65 6.85 -3.74
CA VAL A 25 -5.18 5.62 -3.09
C VAL A 25 -4.93 4.51 -4.11
N ARG A 26 -5.15 4.77 -5.41
CA ARG A 26 -4.95 3.79 -6.47
C ARG A 26 -3.47 3.63 -6.75
N LEU A 27 -3.05 2.39 -6.93
CA LEU A 27 -1.69 2.11 -7.41
C LEU A 27 -1.56 2.51 -8.89
N PRO A 28 -0.37 2.97 -9.32
CA PRO A 28 -0.10 3.23 -10.72
C PRO A 28 -0.09 1.92 -11.53
N TYR A 29 -0.49 2.00 -12.80
CA TYR A 29 -0.51 0.86 -13.73
C TYR A 29 0.85 0.57 -14.42
N THR A 30 1.96 0.98 -13.80
CA THR A 30 3.32 0.81 -14.34
C THR A 30 3.86 -0.61 -14.17
N VAL A 31 3.40 -1.32 -13.14
CA VAL A 31 3.79 -2.70 -12.82
C VAL A 31 2.53 -3.51 -12.59
N ILE A 32 2.33 -4.55 -13.39
CA ILE A 32 1.13 -5.38 -13.38
C ILE A 32 1.51 -6.76 -12.84
N PRO A 33 0.93 -7.22 -11.72
CA PRO A 33 1.18 -8.57 -11.22
C PRO A 33 0.52 -9.60 -12.14
N SER A 34 1.24 -10.69 -12.44
CA SER A 34 0.73 -11.79 -13.25
C SER A 34 0.51 -13.07 -12.45
N PHE A 35 1.25 -13.26 -11.34
CA PHE A 35 1.14 -14.45 -10.50
C PHE A 35 1.65 -14.20 -9.07
N TYR A 36 1.08 -14.92 -8.11
CA TYR A 36 1.48 -14.91 -6.71
C TYR A 36 1.72 -16.34 -6.22
N ASP A 37 2.94 -16.63 -5.74
CA ASP A 37 3.23 -17.82 -4.93
C ASP A 37 3.16 -17.39 -3.46
N LEU A 38 2.06 -17.70 -2.78
CA LEU A 38 1.79 -17.30 -1.40
C LEU A 38 1.92 -18.51 -0.46
N LYS A 39 2.74 -18.34 0.59
CA LYS A 39 2.88 -19.32 1.68
C LYS A 39 2.47 -18.66 2.98
N LEU A 40 1.58 -19.33 3.71
CA LEU A 40 1.09 -18.90 5.02
C LEU A 40 1.24 -20.02 6.03
N GLN A 41 1.81 -19.70 7.18
CA GLN A 41 1.87 -20.57 8.34
C GLN A 41 1.11 -19.89 9.48
N VAL A 42 -0.02 -20.48 9.86
CA VAL A 42 -0.88 -19.94 10.92
C VAL A 42 -0.53 -20.61 12.25
N HIS A 43 -0.41 -19.81 13.30
CA HIS A 43 -0.13 -20.28 14.65
C HIS A 43 -1.36 -20.03 15.53
N LEU A 44 -2.14 -21.08 15.76
CA LEU A 44 -3.34 -21.06 16.59
C LEU A 44 -3.02 -21.67 17.96
N HIS A 45 -2.80 -20.83 18.96
CA HIS A 45 -2.51 -21.28 20.32
C HIS A 45 -3.81 -21.67 21.05
N GLN A 46 -3.83 -22.76 21.81
CA GLN A 46 -5.08 -23.25 22.42
C GLN A 46 -5.72 -22.18 23.34
N GLY A 47 -6.94 -21.74 22.98
CA GLY A 47 -7.83 -20.94 23.83
C GLY A 47 -7.58 -19.44 23.93
N LYS A 48 -6.62 -18.87 23.17
CA LYS A 48 -6.26 -17.44 23.25
C LYS A 48 -6.17 -16.76 21.87
N PRO A 49 -7.30 -16.39 21.25
CA PRO A 49 -7.33 -15.77 19.92
C PRO A 49 -6.45 -14.53 19.77
N GLU A 50 -6.27 -13.77 20.85
CA GLU A 50 -5.41 -12.58 20.92
C GLU A 50 -3.92 -12.87 20.69
N THR A 51 -3.51 -14.13 20.83
CA THR A 51 -2.12 -14.58 20.59
C THR A 51 -1.92 -15.15 19.19
N PHE A 52 -2.96 -15.23 18.38
CA PHE A 52 -2.85 -15.79 17.04
C PHE A 52 -2.02 -14.88 16.16
N PHE A 53 -1.09 -15.48 15.43
CA PHE A 53 -0.31 -14.80 14.42
C PHE A 53 -0.09 -15.71 13.23
N PHE A 54 0.40 -15.13 12.14
CA PHE A 54 0.84 -15.88 10.99
C PHE A 54 2.22 -15.39 10.57
N ASN A 55 3.00 -16.34 10.06
CA ASN A 55 4.17 -16.04 9.25
C ASN A 55 3.80 -16.32 7.80
N GLY A 56 4.49 -15.66 6.88
CA GLY A 56 4.29 -15.94 5.47
C GLY A 56 5.38 -15.35 4.60
N SER A 57 5.35 -15.78 3.35
CA SER A 57 6.15 -15.19 2.28
C SER A 57 5.33 -15.17 1.01
N VAL A 58 5.63 -14.22 0.14
CA VAL A 58 5.03 -14.14 -1.17
C VAL A 58 6.10 -13.86 -2.22
N THR A 59 6.05 -14.60 -3.32
CA THR A 59 6.78 -14.26 -4.55
C THR A 59 5.77 -13.76 -5.57
N ILE A 60 5.97 -12.53 -6.04
CA ILE A 60 5.07 -11.89 -7.01
C ILE A 60 5.79 -11.85 -8.36
N LYS A 61 5.24 -12.53 -9.36
CA LYS A 61 5.67 -12.33 -10.75
C LYS A 61 5.00 -11.07 -11.27
N ILE A 62 5.81 -10.17 -11.80
CA ILE A 62 5.35 -8.88 -12.29
C ILE A 62 5.73 -8.68 -13.76
N TYR A 63 4.88 -7.98 -14.48
CA TYR A 63 5.16 -7.41 -15.79
C TYR A 63 5.32 -5.90 -15.66
N CYS A 64 6.51 -5.39 -15.98
CA CYS A 64 6.80 -3.96 -15.99
C CYS A 64 6.38 -3.39 -17.35
N SER A 65 5.20 -2.78 -17.41
CA SER A 65 4.63 -2.24 -18.66
C SER A 65 5.30 -0.92 -19.06
N ILE A 66 5.76 -0.16 -18.07
CA ILE A 66 6.42 1.14 -18.23
C ILE A 66 7.68 1.14 -17.38
N SER A 67 8.83 1.47 -17.99
CA SER A 67 10.10 1.58 -17.27
C SER A 67 9.97 2.50 -16.06
N THR A 68 10.26 1.96 -14.88
CA THR A 68 10.11 2.66 -13.60
C THR A 68 11.21 2.27 -12.62
N LYS A 69 11.54 3.19 -11.71
CA LYS A 69 12.46 2.94 -10.58
C LYS A 69 11.74 2.44 -9.33
N HIS A 70 10.43 2.67 -9.25
CA HIS A 70 9.61 2.33 -8.09
C HIS A 70 8.44 1.47 -8.51
N PHE A 71 8.12 0.48 -7.70
CA PHE A 71 6.86 -0.24 -7.74
C PHE A 71 6.19 -0.09 -6.37
N PHE A 72 4.86 -0.02 -6.36
CA PHE A 72 4.08 0.20 -5.16
C PHE A 72 3.16 -0.99 -4.93
N VAL A 73 3.04 -1.42 -3.68
CA VAL A 73 2.12 -2.47 -3.25
C VAL A 73 1.34 -2.01 -2.03
N HIS A 74 0.13 -2.52 -1.86
CA HIS A 74 -0.63 -2.27 -0.65
C HIS A 74 -0.12 -3.15 0.49
N ALA A 75 0.04 -2.55 1.67
CA ALA A 75 0.28 -3.24 2.92
C ALA A 75 -0.57 -2.58 4.01
N HIS A 76 -1.34 -3.38 4.74
CA HIS A 76 -2.08 -2.88 5.90
C HIS A 76 -1.09 -2.59 7.04
N SER A 77 -1.37 -1.57 7.86
CA SER A 77 -0.55 -1.17 9.02
C SER A 77 -0.32 -2.25 10.09
N ARG A 78 -0.98 -3.39 9.99
CA ARG A 78 -0.88 -4.52 10.93
C ARG A 78 -0.05 -5.68 10.36
N LEU A 79 0.48 -5.54 9.15
CA LEU A 79 1.36 -6.51 8.52
C LEU A 79 2.81 -6.07 8.73
N ASN A 80 3.55 -6.80 9.54
CA ASN A 80 4.98 -6.58 9.70
C ASN A 80 5.73 -7.20 8.52
N ILE A 81 6.50 -6.39 7.80
CA ILE A 81 7.28 -6.82 6.62
C ILE A 81 8.76 -6.83 6.98
N SER A 82 9.44 -7.96 6.79
CA SER A 82 10.90 -8.06 6.90
C SER A 82 11.56 -7.44 5.66
N LEU A 83 11.86 -6.13 5.74
CA LEU A 83 12.42 -5.36 4.62
C LEU A 83 13.76 -5.91 4.12
N ASP A 84 14.56 -6.48 5.02
CA ASP A 84 15.85 -7.13 4.75
C ASP A 84 15.72 -8.39 3.88
N LYS A 85 14.52 -8.96 3.78
CA LYS A 85 14.24 -10.19 3.00
C LYS A 85 13.61 -9.91 1.64
N ILE A 86 13.39 -8.64 1.30
CA ILE A 86 12.87 -8.25 -0.01
C ILE A 86 13.99 -8.41 -1.04
N SER A 87 13.72 -9.17 -2.08
CA SER A 87 14.65 -9.35 -3.21
C SER A 87 13.90 -9.32 -4.54
N VAL A 88 14.61 -8.89 -5.58
CA VAL A 88 14.10 -8.84 -6.95
C VAL A 88 15.02 -9.70 -7.81
N SER A 89 14.43 -10.57 -8.63
CA SER A 89 15.15 -11.40 -9.59
C SER A 89 14.52 -11.25 -10.97
N TYR A 90 15.35 -11.40 -12.01
CA TYR A 90 14.94 -11.30 -13.40
C TYR A 90 14.97 -12.69 -14.03
N THR A 91 13.90 -13.08 -14.70
CA THR A 91 13.85 -14.31 -15.50
C THR A 91 13.88 -13.93 -16.97
N PHE A 92 14.93 -14.34 -17.68
CA PHE A 92 15.03 -14.18 -19.13
C PHE A 92 14.52 -15.46 -19.79
N HIS A 93 13.61 -15.33 -20.75
CA HIS A 93 13.19 -16.43 -21.61
C HIS A 93 13.90 -16.25 -22.96
N TYR A 94 14.78 -17.19 -23.30
CA TYR A 94 15.46 -17.27 -24.60
C TYR A 94 14.65 -18.14 -25.57
#